data_AF-A0A942HXR6-F1
#
_entry.id   AF-A0A942HXR6-F1
#
_cell.length_a   1.000
_cell.length_b   1.000
_cell.length_c   1.000
_cell.angle_alpha   90.00
_cell.angle_beta   90.00
_cell.angle_gamma   90.00
#
_symmetry.space_group_name_H-M   'P 1'
#
loop_
_entity.id
_entity.type
_entity.pdbx_description
1 polymer ?
#
loop_
_entity_poly.entity_id
_entity_poly.type
_entity_poly.pdbx_seq_one_letter_code
_entity_poly.pdbx_strand_id
1 'polypeptide(L)'
;MQRSTQAPPPQNPLLVQWIIWGALLATYGIYGYICFLQSQGEPIEPWNQLFLLKPLLFMSAIMLFLSHLLPKRVFMGSLRILPPEMITEKVISMRMVVPNVISWALTESVAIYGLILVFRTKDITPFYIFGGIGVLNMLILRPNPEKWLNLAKEFTRQQHRS
;
A
#
# COMPACT_ATOMS: atom_id res chain seq x y z
N MET A 1 -18.11 -2.66 -46.00
CA MET A 1 -17.05 -2.06 -45.16
C MET A 1 -17.21 -2.57 -43.73
N GLN A 2 -16.52 -3.65 -43.36
CA GLN A 2 -16.46 -4.14 -41.98
C GLN A 2 -15.41 -3.33 -41.22
N ARG A 3 -15.82 -2.54 -40.23
CA ARG A 3 -14.90 -1.96 -39.25
C ARG A 3 -14.32 -3.12 -38.44
N SER A 4 -13.06 -3.45 -38.69
CA SER A 4 -12.27 -4.23 -37.75
C SER A 4 -12.21 -3.45 -36.43
N THR A 5 -13.05 -3.83 -35.48
CA THR A 5 -12.92 -3.44 -34.08
C THR A 5 -11.60 -4.01 -33.58
N GLN A 6 -10.53 -3.24 -33.73
CA GLN A 6 -9.25 -3.54 -33.11
C GLN A 6 -9.51 -3.67 -31.60
N ALA A 7 -9.39 -4.90 -31.10
CA ALA A 7 -9.43 -5.13 -29.67
C ALA A 7 -8.34 -4.27 -29.02
N PRO A 8 -8.63 -3.56 -27.92
CA PRO A 8 -7.62 -2.78 -27.23
C PRO A 8 -6.44 -3.68 -26.87
N PRO A 9 -5.19 -3.17 -26.97
CA PRO A 9 -4.01 -3.98 -26.67
C PRO A 9 -4.11 -4.56 -25.26
N PRO A 10 -3.62 -5.79 -25.04
CA PRO A 10 -3.68 -6.43 -23.74
C PRO A 10 -2.98 -5.55 -22.70
N GLN A 11 -3.75 -4.92 -21.82
CA GLN A 11 -3.21 -4.14 -20.72
C GLN A 11 -2.45 -5.11 -19.81
N ASN A 12 -1.15 -4.87 -19.65
CA ASN A 12 -0.33 -5.64 -18.72
C ASN A 12 -0.69 -5.22 -17.29
N PRO A 13 -1.41 -6.04 -16.51
CA PRO A 13 -1.88 -5.66 -15.18
C PRO A 13 -0.72 -5.38 -14.20
N LEU A 14 0.48 -5.91 -14.49
CA LEU A 14 1.68 -5.61 -13.72
C LEU A 14 2.15 -4.18 -13.94
N LEU A 15 2.08 -3.69 -15.18
CA LEU A 15 2.51 -2.33 -15.51
C LEU A 15 1.63 -1.31 -14.79
N VAL A 16 0.32 -1.53 -14.74
CA VAL A 16 -0.61 -0.67 -13.99
C VAL A 16 -0.24 -0.63 -12.50
N GLN A 17 0.10 -1.78 -11.91
CA GLN A 17 0.51 -1.85 -10.51
C GLN A 17 1.83 -1.12 -10.24
N TRP A 18 2.80 -1.23 -11.14
CA TRP A 18 4.06 -0.49 -11.04
C TRP A 18 3.87 1.03 -11.17
N ILE A 19 2.96 1.47 -12.04
CA ILE A 19 2.62 2.90 -12.15
C ILE A 19 1.98 3.39 -10.84
N ILE A 20 0.99 2.68 -10.31
CA ILE A 20 0.33 3.07 -9.06
C ILE A 20 1.34 3.09 -7.90
N TRP A 21 2.15 2.04 -7.78
CA TRP A 21 3.18 1.97 -6.75
C TRP A 21 4.20 3.10 -6.87
N GLY A 22 4.67 3.41 -8.08
CA GLY A 22 5.61 4.51 -8.33
C GLY A 22 4.99 5.88 -8.03
N ALA A 23 3.72 6.09 -8.39
CA ALA A 23 2.99 7.31 -8.08
C ALA A 23 2.83 7.52 -6.57
N LEU A 24 2.50 6.45 -5.83
CA LEU A 24 2.43 6.48 -4.37
C LEU A 24 3.81 6.62 -3.72
N LEU A 25 4.88 6.09 -4.32
CA LEU A 25 6.22 6.37 -3.80
C LEU A 25 6.59 7.85 -3.99
N ALA A 26 6.18 8.46 -5.10
CA ALA A 26 6.43 9.87 -5.36
C ALA A 26 5.69 10.80 -4.37
N THR A 27 4.52 10.42 -3.85
CA THR A 27 3.80 11.22 -2.85
C THR A 27 4.58 11.36 -1.54
N TYR A 28 5.40 10.38 -1.14
CA TYR A 28 6.34 10.55 -0.02
C TYR A 28 7.33 11.69 -0.24
N GLY A 29 7.85 11.83 -1.46
CA GLY A 29 8.75 12.93 -1.81
C GLY A 29 8.05 14.29 -1.72
N ILE A 30 6.80 14.35 -2.19
CA ILE A 30 5.96 15.55 -2.08
C ILE A 30 5.70 15.90 -0.61
N TYR A 31 5.33 14.92 0.22
CA TYR A 31 5.11 15.13 1.65
C TYR A 31 6.37 15.58 2.36
N GLY A 32 7.52 14.99 2.04
CA GLY A 32 8.82 15.41 2.59
C GLY A 32 9.14 16.86 2.24
N TYR A 33 8.90 17.26 1.00
CA TYR A 33 9.08 18.64 0.56
C TYR A 33 8.14 19.61 1.30
N ILE A 34 6.86 19.26 1.44
CA ILE A 34 5.89 20.07 2.20
C ILE A 34 6.30 20.18 3.67
N CYS A 35 6.70 19.08 4.31
CA CYS A 35 7.20 19.05 5.67
C CYS A 35 8.42 19.95 5.85
N PHE A 36 9.36 19.91 4.90
CA PHE A 36 10.57 20.73 4.92
C PHE A 36 10.27 22.23 4.84
N LEU A 37 9.32 22.64 3.99
CA LEU A 37 8.87 24.03 3.94
C LEU A 37 8.16 24.43 5.25
N GLN A 38 7.38 23.50 5.82
CA GLN A 38 6.60 23.77 7.03
C GLN A 38 7.45 23.85 8.30
N SER A 39 8.62 23.20 8.33
CA SER A 39 9.50 23.13 9.50
C SER A 39 10.46 24.32 9.65
N GLN A 40 10.33 25.36 8.84
CA GLN A 40 11.15 26.58 8.92
C GLN A 40 10.67 27.57 10.01
N GLY A 41 9.58 27.25 10.72
CA GLY A 41 9.06 28.08 11.83
C GLY A 41 9.67 27.71 13.18
N GLU A 42 9.34 28.48 14.22
CA GLU A 42 9.77 28.12 15.58
C GLU A 42 9.06 26.85 16.07
N PRO A 43 9.80 25.87 16.61
CA PRO A 43 9.23 24.63 17.12
C PRO A 43 8.42 24.87 18.39
N ILE A 44 7.28 24.18 18.49
CA ILE A 44 6.44 24.22 19.70
C ILE A 44 7.07 23.34 20.80
N GLU A 45 6.91 23.74 22.08
CA GLU A 45 7.47 23.04 23.25
C GLU A 45 7.33 21.50 23.22
N PRO A 46 8.38 20.76 23.65
CA PRO A 46 8.47 19.30 23.50
C PRO A 46 7.46 18.49 24.35
N TRP A 47 6.98 19.03 25.47
CA TRP A 47 6.09 18.28 26.38
C TRP A 47 4.73 17.93 25.76
N ASN A 48 4.17 18.82 24.93
CA ASN A 48 2.92 18.55 24.21
C ASN A 48 3.10 17.54 23.06
N GLN A 49 4.32 17.34 22.59
CA GLN A 49 4.59 16.46 21.45
C GLN A 49 4.49 14.98 21.83
N LEU A 50 4.99 14.61 23.01
CA LEU A 50 5.00 13.21 23.47
C LEU A 50 3.59 12.63 23.68
N PHE A 51 2.63 13.47 24.06
CA PHE A 51 1.24 13.04 24.25
C PHE A 51 0.57 12.60 22.94
N LEU A 52 0.87 13.28 21.82
CA LEU A 52 0.33 12.95 20.50
C LEU A 52 1.16 11.87 19.79
N LEU A 53 2.47 11.81 20.04
CA LEU A 53 3.36 10.88 19.36
C LEU A 53 3.04 9.41 19.70
N LYS A 54 2.81 9.09 20.97
CA LYS A 54 2.53 7.72 21.44
C LYS A 54 1.29 7.08 20.79
N PRO A 55 0.09 7.70 20.81
CA PRO A 55 -1.09 7.10 20.17
C PRO A 55 -0.93 6.99 18.66
N LEU A 56 -0.26 7.94 18.00
CA LEU A 56 0.00 7.87 16.56
C LEU A 56 1.00 6.77 16.17
N LEU A 57 2.04 6.54 16.99
CA LEU A 57 2.94 5.39 16.84
C LEU A 57 2.18 4.08 16.98
N PHE A 58 1.32 3.97 17.99
CA PHE A 58 0.49 2.77 18.19
C PHE A 58 -0.46 2.52 17.01
N MET A 59 -1.16 3.56 16.54
CA MET A 59 -2.02 3.46 15.35
C MET A 59 -1.22 3.10 14.10
N SER A 60 -0.02 3.65 13.93
CA SER A 60 0.86 3.31 12.81
C SER A 60 1.27 1.85 12.84
N ALA A 61 1.62 1.31 14.01
CA ALA A 61 1.93 -0.12 14.15
C ALA A 61 0.73 -1.01 13.76
N ILE A 62 -0.49 -0.62 14.15
CA ILE A 62 -1.72 -1.31 13.74
C ILE A 62 -1.91 -1.24 12.22
N MET A 63 -1.78 -0.06 11.62
CA MET A 63 -1.94 0.11 10.17
C MET A 63 -0.91 -0.70 9.38
N LEU A 64 0.35 -0.70 9.82
CA LEU A 64 1.40 -1.53 9.23
C LEU A 64 1.07 -3.02 9.37
N PHE A 65 0.63 -3.47 10.54
CA PHE A 65 0.20 -4.86 10.72
C PHE A 65 -0.96 -5.23 9.78
N LEU A 66 -1.99 -4.39 9.71
CA LEU A 66 -3.14 -4.58 8.82
C LEU A 66 -2.74 -4.55 7.34
N SER A 67 -1.72 -3.77 6.96
CA SER A 67 -1.18 -3.72 5.60
C SER A 67 -0.61 -5.07 5.14
N HIS A 68 -0.25 -5.97 6.06
CA HIS A 68 0.22 -7.32 5.72
C HIS A 68 -0.88 -8.38 5.79
N LEU A 69 -1.90 -8.19 6.64
CA LEU A 69 -2.97 -9.19 6.86
C LEU A 69 -4.16 -9.01 5.92
N LEU A 70 -4.67 -7.79 5.77
CA LEU A 70 -5.88 -7.52 4.99
C LEU A 70 -5.74 -7.91 3.51
N PRO A 71 -4.62 -7.64 2.82
CA PRO A 71 -4.46 -8.00 1.41
C PRO A 71 -4.63 -9.50 1.17
N LYS A 72 -4.08 -10.33 2.07
CA LYS A 72 -4.22 -11.79 1.99
C LYS A 72 -5.68 -12.22 2.12
N ARG A 73 -6.39 -11.65 3.11
CA ARG A 73 -7.81 -11.96 3.34
C ARG A 73 -8.69 -11.53 2.17
N VAL A 74 -8.48 -10.32 1.65
CA VAL A 74 -9.22 -9.80 0.50
C VAL A 74 -8.95 -10.65 -0.75
N PHE A 75 -7.70 -11.00 -1.01
CA PHE A 75 -7.33 -11.85 -2.14
C PHE A 75 -7.96 -13.25 -2.04
N MET A 76 -7.83 -13.92 -0.89
CA MET A 76 -8.44 -15.24 -0.67
C MET A 76 -9.97 -15.20 -0.78
N GLY A 77 -10.61 -14.16 -0.23
CA GLY A 77 -12.05 -13.93 -0.40
C GLY A 77 -12.43 -13.80 -1.88
N SER A 78 -11.60 -13.11 -2.67
CA SER A 78 -11.81 -12.97 -4.11
C SER A 78 -11.63 -14.26 -4.90
N LEU A 79 -10.85 -15.23 -4.40
CA LEU A 79 -10.67 -16.56 -5.01
C LEU A 79 -11.81 -17.51 -4.66
N ARG A 80 -12.39 -17.41 -3.46
CA ARG A 80 -13.51 -18.28 -3.03
C ARG A 80 -14.76 -18.17 -3.91
N ILE A 81 -14.96 -17.01 -4.54
CA ILE A 81 -16.10 -16.76 -5.43
C ILE A 81 -15.88 -17.26 -6.86
N LEU A 82 -14.68 -17.75 -7.19
CA LEU A 82 -14.34 -18.25 -8.52
C LEU A 82 -14.47 -19.78 -8.57
N PRO A 83 -15.03 -20.33 -9.66
CA PRO A 83 -14.89 -21.74 -9.97
C PRO A 83 -13.39 -22.11 -10.09
N PRO A 84 -12.94 -23.28 -9.60
CA PRO A 84 -11.54 -23.69 -9.67
C PRO A 84 -10.94 -23.66 -11.09
N GLU A 85 -11.77 -23.97 -12.08
CA GLU A 85 -11.42 -24.01 -13.51
C GLU A 85 -11.08 -22.62 -14.09
N MET A 86 -11.60 -21.54 -13.46
CA MET A 86 -11.37 -20.17 -13.90
C MET A 86 -10.14 -19.52 -13.24
N ILE A 87 -9.43 -20.25 -12.35
CA ILE A 87 -8.23 -19.74 -11.67
C ILE A 87 -7.03 -19.83 -12.61
N THR A 88 -6.96 -18.89 -13.55
CA THR A 88 -5.83 -18.70 -14.47
C THR A 88 -4.89 -17.60 -13.95
N GLU A 89 -3.61 -17.63 -14.38
CA GLU A 89 -2.63 -16.60 -14.04
C GLU A 89 -3.08 -15.18 -14.40
N LYS A 90 -3.82 -15.05 -15.51
CA LYS A 90 -4.43 -13.78 -15.95
C LYS A 90 -5.46 -13.26 -14.94
N VAL A 91 -6.32 -14.13 -14.44
CA VAL A 91 -7.37 -13.78 -13.46
C VAL A 91 -6.74 -13.41 -12.12
N ILE A 92 -5.73 -14.16 -11.67
CA ILE A 92 -4.95 -13.86 -10.47
C ILE A 92 -4.32 -12.47 -10.57
N SER A 93 -3.70 -12.17 -11.71
CA SER A 93 -3.02 -10.89 -11.94
C SER A 93 -3.96 -9.70 -11.92
N MET A 94 -5.22 -9.87 -12.36
CA MET A 94 -6.24 -8.82 -12.25
C MET A 94 -6.74 -8.67 -10.81
N ARG A 95 -6.94 -9.78 -10.10
CA ARG A 95 -7.50 -9.77 -8.74
C ARG A 95 -6.50 -9.35 -7.65
N MET A 96 -5.20 -9.39 -7.92
CA MET A 96 -4.19 -8.91 -6.97
C MET A 96 -4.05 -7.38 -6.93
N VAL A 97 -4.64 -6.64 -7.88
CA VAL A 97 -4.55 -5.16 -7.91
C VAL A 97 -5.16 -4.56 -6.64
N VAL A 98 -6.40 -4.93 -6.32
CA VAL A 98 -7.13 -4.42 -5.15
C VAL A 98 -6.39 -4.67 -3.82
N PRO A 99 -5.97 -5.90 -3.47
CA PRO A 99 -5.25 -6.14 -2.22
C PRO A 99 -3.91 -5.39 -2.17
N ASN A 100 -3.18 -5.27 -3.28
CA ASN A 100 -1.95 -4.47 -3.32
C ASN A 100 -2.23 -2.99 -3.02
N VAL A 101 -3.23 -2.39 -3.69
CA VAL A 101 -3.65 -1.00 -3.45
C VAL A 101 -4.06 -0.76 -2.00
N ILE A 102 -4.77 -1.71 -1.37
CA ILE A 102 -5.13 -1.62 0.05
C ILE A 102 -3.86 -1.58 0.93
N SER A 103 -2.89 -2.45 0.66
CA SER A 103 -1.61 -2.47 1.40
C SER A 103 -0.87 -1.13 1.31
N TRP A 104 -0.81 -0.56 0.10
CA TRP A 104 -0.13 0.70 -0.14
C TRP A 104 -0.87 1.88 0.50
N ALA A 105 -2.19 1.94 0.40
CA ALA A 105 -2.99 2.97 1.06
C ALA A 105 -2.84 2.95 2.59
N LEU A 106 -2.76 1.76 3.19
CA LEU A 106 -2.52 1.61 4.63
C LEU A 106 -1.10 2.03 5.03
N THR A 107 -0.14 1.92 4.13
CA THR A 107 1.24 2.36 4.37
C THR A 107 1.37 3.87 4.19
N GLU A 108 0.65 4.45 3.22
CA GLU A 108 0.57 5.88 2.98
C GLU A 108 -0.02 6.64 4.19
N SER A 109 -1.04 6.07 4.83
CA SER A 109 -1.68 6.69 6.00
C SER A 109 -0.71 6.95 7.16
N VAL A 110 0.29 6.08 7.33
CA VAL A 110 1.38 6.26 8.30
C VAL A 110 2.18 7.52 8.00
N ALA A 111 2.52 7.76 6.73
CA ALA A 111 3.22 8.96 6.30
C ALA A 111 2.39 10.23 6.55
N ILE A 112 1.07 10.14 6.31
CA ILE A 112 0.13 11.23 6.59
C ILE A 112 0.11 11.58 8.09
N TYR A 113 0.22 10.61 9.00
CA TYR A 113 0.35 10.91 10.43
C TYR A 113 1.63 11.70 10.74
N GLY A 114 2.74 11.35 10.09
CA GLY A 114 3.98 12.14 10.16
C GLY A 114 3.77 13.58 9.68
N LEU A 115 3.14 13.74 8.51
CA LEU A 115 2.81 15.05 7.94
C LEU A 115 1.98 15.90 8.92
N ILE A 116 0.90 15.34 9.48
CA ILE A 116 0.04 16.03 10.46
C ILE A 116 0.83 16.50 11.68
N LEU A 117 1.77 15.69 12.17
CA LEU A 117 2.63 16.07 13.30
C LEU A 117 3.57 17.22 12.96
N VAL A 118 4.15 17.28 11.75
CA VAL A 118 4.97 18.42 11.33
C VAL A 118 4.15 19.69 11.27
N PHE A 119 2.94 19.65 10.70
CA PHE A 119 2.06 20.81 10.65
C PHE A 119 1.72 21.37 12.03
N ARG A 120 1.55 20.48 13.01
CA ARG A 120 1.26 20.83 14.40
C ARG A 120 2.48 21.33 15.17
N THR A 121 3.62 20.66 15.06
CA THR A 121 4.80 20.91 15.92
C THR A 121 5.79 21.88 15.32
N LYS A 122 5.74 22.08 13.99
CA LYS A 122 6.77 22.75 13.17
C LYS A 122 8.14 22.06 13.22
N ASP A 123 8.21 20.84 13.74
CA ASP A 123 9.40 19.99 13.71
C ASP A 123 9.25 18.92 12.62
N ILE A 124 10.29 18.73 11.81
CA ILE A 124 10.33 17.72 10.74
C ILE A 124 10.61 16.30 11.27
N THR A 125 11.18 16.17 12.47
CA THR A 125 11.63 14.90 13.05
C THR A 125 10.56 13.80 13.02
N PRO A 126 9.28 14.06 13.38
CA PRO A 126 8.24 13.03 13.30
C PRO A 126 8.04 12.48 11.89
N PHE A 127 8.15 13.33 10.84
CA PHE A 127 8.00 12.87 9.47
C PHE A 127 9.14 11.94 9.04
N TYR A 128 10.37 12.13 9.52
CA TYR A 128 11.45 11.18 9.22
C TYR A 128 11.17 9.80 9.80
N ILE A 129 10.56 9.73 10.99
CA ILE A 129 10.19 8.47 11.63
C ILE A 129 9.04 7.81 10.84
N PHE A 130 7.90 8.48 10.73
CA PHE A 130 6.71 7.89 10.11
C PHE A 130 6.84 7.73 8.59
N GLY A 131 7.36 8.75 7.91
CA GLY A 131 7.65 8.72 6.48
C GLY A 131 8.72 7.69 6.15
N GLY A 132 9.80 7.60 6.94
CA GLY A 132 10.84 6.59 6.75
C GLY A 132 10.30 5.16 6.89
N ILE A 133 9.54 4.88 7.96
CA ILE A 133 8.88 3.58 8.14
C ILE A 133 7.89 3.29 6.99
N GLY A 134 7.13 4.30 6.56
CA GLY A 134 6.20 4.18 5.44
C GLY A 134 6.92 3.82 4.14
N VAL A 135 7.98 4.54 3.77
CA VAL A 135 8.80 4.24 2.58
C VAL A 135 9.37 2.83 2.67
N LEU A 136 9.97 2.45 3.80
CA LEU A 136 10.52 1.10 3.98
C LEU A 136 9.46 0.02 3.80
N ASN A 137 8.27 0.19 4.39
CA ASN A 137 7.19 -0.77 4.23
C ASN A 137 6.64 -0.78 2.79
N MET A 138 6.61 0.37 2.10
CA MET A 138 6.22 0.48 0.71
C MET A 138 7.19 -0.25 -0.23
N LEU A 139 8.50 -0.23 0.07
CA LEU A 139 9.52 -1.00 -0.64
C LEU A 139 9.36 -2.51 -0.40
N ILE A 140 9.05 -2.91 0.83
CA ILE A 140 8.75 -4.32 1.17
C ILE A 140 7.49 -4.81 0.43
N LEU A 141 6.48 -3.95 0.32
CA LEU A 141 5.19 -4.22 -0.33
C LEU A 141 5.22 -3.99 -1.86
N ARG A 142 6.39 -4.04 -2.50
CA ARG A 142 6.50 -3.91 -3.95
C ARG A 142 5.59 -4.90 -4.71
N PRO A 143 5.06 -4.53 -5.89
CA PRO A 143 4.28 -5.45 -6.72
C PRO A 143 5.07 -6.74 -6.99
N ASN A 144 4.61 -7.88 -6.47
CA ASN A 144 5.22 -9.18 -6.69
C ASN A 144 4.16 -10.23 -7.10
N PRO A 145 4.02 -10.54 -8.40
CA PRO A 145 3.02 -11.50 -8.87
C PRO A 145 3.27 -12.93 -8.39
N GLU A 146 4.53 -13.33 -8.22
CA GLU A 146 4.90 -14.69 -7.83
C GLU A 146 4.36 -15.05 -6.44
N LYS A 147 4.39 -14.07 -5.52
CA LYS A 147 3.82 -14.22 -4.17
C LYS A 147 2.33 -14.58 -4.22
N TRP A 148 1.57 -13.91 -5.08
CA TRP A 148 0.13 -14.14 -5.22
C TRP A 148 -0.19 -15.43 -5.97
N LEU A 149 0.63 -15.77 -6.97
CA LEU A 149 0.53 -17.05 -7.69
C LEU A 149 0.75 -18.24 -6.75
N ASN A 150 1.77 -18.17 -5.90
CA ASN A 150 2.05 -19.22 -4.90
C ASN A 150 0.91 -19.35 -3.89
N LEU A 151 0.36 -18.22 -3.43
CA LEU A 151 -0.79 -18.21 -2.52
C LEU A 151 -2.04 -18.82 -3.16
N ALA A 152 -2.29 -18.54 -4.44
CA ALA A 152 -3.39 -19.14 -5.19
C ALA A 152 -3.22 -20.66 -5.36
N LYS A 153 -2.00 -21.12 -5.70
CA LYS A 153 -1.68 -22.55 -5.80
C LYS A 153 -1.90 -23.28 -4.47
N GLU A 154 -1.51 -22.68 -3.36
CA GLU A 154 -1.74 -23.22 -2.02
C GLU A 154 -3.24 -23.33 -1.69
N PHE A 155 -4.01 -22.29 -2.01
CA PHE A 155 -5.45 -22.26 -1.83
C PHE A 155 -6.16 -23.36 -2.64
N THR A 156 -5.83 -23.51 -3.92
CA THR A 156 -6.41 -24.57 -4.77
C THR A 156 -6.09 -25.97 -4.25
N ARG A 157 -4.87 -26.19 -3.73
CA ARG A 157 -4.49 -27.48 -3.10
C ARG A 157 -5.30 -27.78 -1.85
N GLN A 158 -5.60 -26.78 -1.03
CA GLN A 158 -6.42 -26.95 0.17
C GLN A 158 -7.86 -27.30 -0.19
N GLN A 159 -8.43 -26.67 -1.22
CA GLN A 159 -9.79 -26.92 -1.68
C GLN A 159 -10.00 -28.34 -2.24
N HIS A 160 -8.98 -28.97 -2.82
CA HIS A 160 -9.07 -30.36 -3.30
C HIS A 160 -8.97 -31.40 -2.17
N ARG A 161 -8.56 -31.00 -0.96
CA ARG A 161 -8.43 -31.89 0.21
C ARG A 161 -9.65 -31.90 1.11
N SER A 162 -10.50 -30.87 1.02
CA SER A 162 -11.77 -30.73 1.74
C SER A 162 -12.92 -31.31 0.94
#